data_AF-A0A7J8I532-F1
#
_entry.id   AF-A0A7J8I532-F1
#
_cell.length_a   1.000
_cell.length_b   1.000
_cell.length_c   1.000
_cell.angle_alpha   90.00
_cell.angle_beta   90.00
_cell.angle_gamma   90.00
#
_symmetry.space_group_name_H-M   'P 1'
#
loop_
_entity.id
_entity.type
_entity.pdbx_description
1 polymer ?
#
loop_
_entity_poly.entity_id
_entity_poly.type
_entity_poly.pdbx_seq_one_letter_code
_entity_poly.pdbx_strand_id
1 'polypeptide(L)' 'MDRGNSLPCVLEQKIYPYEMLVVTNKGRTKLPPGVDRMRLERHLSAEDFSRVFAMSPEEFSKLALWKRNELKKKASLF' A
#
# COMPACT_ATOMS: atom_id res chain seq x y z
N MET A 1 6.21 14.07 30.19
CA MET A 1 5.09 14.38 29.28
C MET A 1 4.88 13.17 28.39
N ASP A 2 4.21 12.19 28.98
CA ASP A 2 3.70 10.98 28.35
C ASP A 2 2.67 11.36 27.30
N ARG A 3 3.15 11.71 26.11
CA ARG A 3 2.29 11.74 24.93
C ARG A 3 2.31 10.35 24.35
N GLY A 4 1.40 9.52 24.85
CA GLY A 4 1.02 8.27 24.22
C GLY A 4 0.82 8.52 22.74
N ASN A 5 1.73 8.00 21.93
CA ASN A 5 1.52 7.91 20.51
C ASN A 5 0.93 6.53 20.29
N SER A 6 -0.40 6.50 20.38
CA SER A 6 -1.30 5.40 20.10
C SER A 6 -0.72 4.49 19.01
N LEU A 7 -0.22 3.30 19.38
CA LEU A 7 -0.32 2.17 18.46
C LEU A 7 -1.83 1.99 18.22
N PRO A 8 -2.28 1.92 16.97
CA PRO A 8 -2.39 0.56 16.45
C PRO A 8 -2.31 0.51 14.91
N CYS A 9 -1.30 -0.16 14.34
CA CYS A 9 -1.53 -0.87 13.06
C CYS A 9 -0.44 -1.88 12.70
N VAL A 10 0.12 -2.60 13.67
CA VAL A 10 0.65 -3.95 13.38
C VAL A 10 -0.51 -4.95 13.33
N LEU A 11 -1.63 -4.58 12.70
CA LEU A 11 -2.35 -5.60 11.97
C LEU A 11 -1.38 -5.98 10.87
N GLU A 12 -0.62 -7.05 11.13
CA GLU A 12 0.32 -7.68 10.23
C GLU A 12 -0.46 -8.00 8.96
N GLN A 13 -0.49 -7.03 8.05
CA GLN A 13 -1.26 -7.12 6.84
C GLN A 13 -0.56 -8.16 6.02
N LYS A 14 -1.32 -9.19 5.65
CA LYS A 14 -0.77 -10.29 4.88
C LYS A 14 -0.15 -9.72 3.62
N ILE A 15 1.14 -10.03 3.45
CA ILE A 15 1.94 -9.57 2.34
C ILE A 15 1.57 -10.42 1.12
N TYR A 16 1.33 -9.75 0.00
CA TYR A 16 1.02 -10.38 -1.28
C TYR A 16 1.98 -9.86 -2.35
N PRO A 17 2.31 -10.69 -3.35
CA PRO A 17 3.06 -10.24 -4.51
C PRO A 17 2.36 -9.06 -5.18
N TYR A 18 3.13 -8.08 -5.67
CA TYR A 18 2.61 -6.91 -6.38
C TYR A 18 1.60 -7.29 -7.47
N GLU A 19 1.89 -8.32 -8.26
CA GLU A 19 1.04 -8.79 -9.36
C GLU A 19 -0.37 -9.22 -8.91
N MET A 20 -0.52 -9.71 -7.67
CA MET A 20 -1.83 -10.07 -7.11
C MET A 20 -2.63 -8.86 -6.61
N LEU A 21 -1.94 -7.76 -6.30
CA LEU A 21 -2.53 -6.52 -5.80
C LEU A 21 -2.85 -5.53 -6.92
N VAL A 22 -2.26 -5.70 -8.11
CA VAL A 22 -2.51 -4.87 -9.28
C VAL A 22 -3.98 -4.93 -9.70
N VAL A 23 -4.62 -3.77 -9.71
CA VAL A 23 -5.99 -3.56 -10.18
C VAL A 23 -5.96 -2.97 -11.59
N THR A 24 -5.88 -3.83 -12.61
CA THR A 24 -6.08 -3.36 -14.00
C THR A 24 -7.55 -3.37 -14.38
N ASN A 25 -7.98 -2.38 -15.16
CA ASN A 25 -9.37 -2.26 -15.63
C ASN A 25 -9.80 -3.43 -16.55
N LYS A 26 -8.84 -4.21 -17.08
CA LYS A 26 -9.05 -5.21 -18.13
C LYS A 26 -9.40 -6.62 -17.64
N GLY A 27 -9.35 -6.89 -16.35
CA GLY A 27 -9.66 -8.22 -15.84
C GLY A 27 -10.05 -8.13 -14.38
N ARG A 28 -11.04 -8.93 -13.99
CA ARG A 28 -11.44 -9.12 -12.59
C ARG A 28 -10.29 -9.79 -11.82
N THR A 29 -9.19 -9.08 -11.56
CA THR A 29 -8.24 -9.49 -10.53
C THR A 29 -9.00 -9.46 -9.22
N LYS A 30 -9.44 -10.62 -8.77
CA LYS A 30 -10.10 -10.76 -7.48
C LYS A 30 -9.00 -10.57 -6.44
N LEU A 31 -9.00 -9.41 -5.78
CA LEU A 31 -8.11 -9.17 -4.66
C LEU A 31 -8.29 -10.31 -3.63
N PRO A 32 -7.20 -10.75 -2.98
CA PRO A 32 -7.29 -11.79 -1.96
C PRO A 32 -8.28 -11.40 -0.83
N PRO A 33 -8.93 -12.38 -0.18
CA PRO A 33 -9.87 -12.10 0.91
C PRO A 33 -9.20 -11.28 2.03
N GLY A 34 -9.86 -10.20 2.48
CA GLY A 34 -9.35 -9.33 3.54
C GLY A 34 -8.34 -8.27 3.09
N VAL A 35 -8.02 -8.19 1.80
CA VAL A 35 -7.20 -7.11 1.24
C VAL A 35 -8.05 -5.87 0.99
N ASP A 36 -7.64 -4.74 1.57
CA ASP A 36 -8.31 -3.45 1.39
C ASP A 36 -7.86 -2.80 0.08
N ARG A 37 -8.79 -2.68 -0.89
CA ARG A 37 -8.54 -2.04 -2.19
C ARG A 37 -8.10 -0.58 -2.06
N MET A 38 -8.55 0.13 -1.03
CA MET A 38 -8.12 1.51 -0.81
C MET A 38 -6.72 1.60 -0.23
N ARG A 39 -6.13 0.50 0.26
CA ARG A 39 -4.84 0.51 0.97
C ARG A 39 -3.92 -0.65 0.55
N LEU A 40 -3.91 -0.98 -0.74
CA LEU A 40 -3.10 -2.04 -1.35
C LEU A 40 -1.60 -1.88 -1.09
N GLU A 41 -1.11 -0.64 -0.97
CA GLU A 41 0.30 -0.35 -0.70
C GLU A 41 0.80 -0.95 0.61
N ARG A 42 -0.10 -1.23 1.57
CA ARG A 42 0.25 -1.82 2.87
C ARG A 42 0.36 -3.33 2.85
N HIS A 43 -0.04 -3.97 1.75
CA HIS A 43 0.07 -5.40 1.53
C HIS A 43 1.32 -5.78 0.71
N LEU A 44 2.14 -4.80 0.33
CA LEU A 44 3.40 -5.04 -0.37
C LEU A 44 4.52 -5.38 0.62
N SER A 45 5.42 -6.26 0.21
CA SER A 45 6.69 -6.47 0.90
C SER A 45 7.51 -5.17 0.90
N ALA A 46 8.46 -5.01 1.82
CA ALA A 46 9.33 -3.83 1.83
C ALA A 46 10.12 -3.68 0.51
N GLU A 47 10.54 -4.80 -0.07
CA GLU A 47 11.24 -4.85 -1.36
C GLU A 47 10.34 -4.42 -2.52
N ASP A 48 9.13 -4.97 -2.62
CA ASP A 48 8.17 -4.58 -3.67
C ASP A 48 7.74 -3.13 -3.51
N PHE A 49 7.52 -2.67 -2.27
CA PHE A 49 7.19 -1.28 -1.99
C PHE A 49 8.28 -0.36 -2.49
N SER A 50 9.54 -0.64 -2.14
CA SER A 50 10.68 0.14 -2.61
C SER A 50 10.84 0.07 -4.13
N ARG A 51 10.54 -1.08 -4.75
CA ARG A 51 10.64 -1.25 -6.20
C ARG A 51 9.56 -0.48 -6.96
N VAL A 52 8.35 -0.42 -6.42
CA VAL A 52 7.18 0.22 -7.05
C VAL A 52 7.15 1.73 -6.78
N PHE A 53 7.44 2.15 -5.56
CA PHE A 53 7.34 3.55 -5.14
C PHE A 53 8.69 4.28 -5.08
N ALA A 54 9.82 3.56 -5.21
CA ALA A 54 11.17 4.10 -5.12
C ALA A 54 11.44 4.89 -3.81
N MET A 55 10.76 4.52 -2.72
CA MET A 55 10.88 5.15 -1.41
C MET A 55 10.40 4.20 -0.31
N SER A 56 10.67 4.54 0.94
CA SER A 56 10.22 3.75 2.10
C SER A 56 8.75 4.02 2.45
N PRO A 57 8.02 3.09 3.09
CA PRO A 57 6.65 3.32 3.55
C PRO A 57 6.50 4.55 4.47
N GLU A 58 7.52 4.83 5.29
CA GLU A 58 7.58 6.01 6.16
C GLU A 58 7.70 7.32 5.38
N GLU A 59 8.44 7.32 4.27
CA GLU A 59 8.53 8.48 3.38
C GLU A 59 7.23 8.68 2.63
N PHE A 60 6.64 7.57 2.14
CA PHE A 60 5.35 7.59 1.48
C PHE A 60 4.25 8.15 2.39
N SER A 61 4.22 7.80 3.68
CA SER A 61 3.21 8.31 4.61
C SER A 61 3.32 9.82 4.86
N LYS A 62 4.51 10.40 4.67
CA LYS A 62 4.76 11.85 4.80
C LYS A 62 4.33 12.64 3.55
N LEU A 63 4.10 11.97 2.42
CA LEU A 63 3.62 12.62 1.20
C LEU A 63 2.18 13.13 1.33
N ALA A 64 1.92 14.27 0.68
CA ALA A 64 0.58 14.79 0.53
C ALA A 64 -0.37 13.76 -0.12
N LEU A 65 -1.65 13.78 0.26
CA LEU A 65 -2.64 12.79 -0.18
C LEU A 65 -2.73 12.69 -1.72
N TRP A 66 -2.69 13.82 -2.41
CA TRP A 66 -2.73 13.85 -3.87
C TRP A 66 -1.53 13.09 -4.47
N LYS A 67 -0.34 13.25 -3.89
CA LYS A 67 0.89 12.61 -4.37
C LYS A 67 0.86 11.10 -4.12
N ARG A 68 0.38 10.68 -2.94
CA ARG A 68 0.15 9.25 -2.64
C ARG A 68 -0.81 8.62 -3.65
N ASN A 69 -1.93 9.29 -3.94
CA ASN A 69 -2.91 8.81 -4.90
C ASN A 69 -2.35 8.75 -6.33
N GLU A 70 -1.59 9.75 -6.76
CA GLU A 70 -0.91 9.72 -8.06
C GLU A 70 0.04 8.53 -8.18
N LEU A 71 0.89 8.31 -7.17
CA LEU A 71 1.83 7.19 -7.17
C LEU A 71 1.11 5.84 -7.19
N LYS A 72 0.04 5.69 -6.39
CA LYS A 72 -0.79 4.49 -6.41
C LYS A 72 -1.44 4.23 -7.76
N LYS A 73 -1.95 5.28 -8.43
CA LYS A 73 -2.49 5.16 -9.80
C LYS A 73 -1.41 4.71 -10.79
N LYS A 74 -0.20 5.27 -10.71
CA LYS A 74 0.94 4.87 -11.55
C LYS A 74 1.34 3.41 -11.32
N ALA A 75 1.24 2.94 -10.09
CA ALA A 75 1.47 1.55 -9.71
C ALA A 75 0.28 0.61 -9.99
N SER A 76 -0.82 1.09 -10.57
CA SER A 76 -2.07 0.30 -10.71
C SER A 76 -2.58 -0.29 -9.37
N LEU A 77 -2.39 0.46 -8.28
CA LEU A 77 -2.82 0.15 -6.91
C LEU A 77 -3.90 1.15 -6.40
N PHE A 78 -4.68 1.72 -7.31
CA PHE A 78 -5.77 2.67 -7.02
C PHE A 78 -7.06 2.26 -7.75
#